data_AF-A0A961ES68-F1
#
_entry.id   AF-A0A961ES68-F1
#
_cell.length_a   1.000
_cell.length_b   1.000
_cell.length_c   1.000
_cell.angle_alpha   90.00
_cell.angle_beta   90.00
_cell.angle_gamma   90.00
#
_symmetry.space_group_name_H-M   'P 1'
#
loop_
_entity.id
_entity.type
_entity.pdbx_description
1 polymer ?
#
loop_
_entity_poly.entity_id
_entity_poly.type
_entity_poly.pdbx_seq_one_letter_code
_entity_poly.pdbx_strand_id
1 'polypeptide(L)'
;MKTTEPTQSAKIGKSILAVIAGFILVFALSLGADALMHALGIFPPWGEPMSDGLFALAATYRALFGIAGGFVTARLAPRRPMKHAVILGVLGSVAGLLGLIGTWDKGPEFGPKW
;
A
#
# COMPACT_ATOMS: atom_id res chain seq x y z
N MET A 1 -42.78 9.62 -4.23
CA MET A 1 -41.50 9.35 -3.53
C MET A 1 -40.36 9.72 -4.47
N LYS A 2 -39.79 10.93 -4.33
CA LYS A 2 -38.66 11.40 -5.17
C LYS A 2 -37.38 10.76 -4.62
N THR A 3 -36.81 9.81 -5.35
CA THR A 3 -35.45 9.32 -5.05
C THR A 3 -34.48 10.47 -5.24
N THR A 4 -33.91 10.98 -4.15
CA THR A 4 -32.82 11.96 -4.19
C THR A 4 -31.59 11.28 -4.79
N GLU A 5 -31.40 11.44 -6.10
CA GLU A 5 -30.17 11.09 -6.79
C GLU A 5 -28.98 11.76 -6.05
N PRO A 6 -28.00 11.00 -5.55
CA PRO A 6 -26.85 11.60 -4.90
C PRO A 6 -26.15 12.53 -5.90
N THR A 7 -25.92 13.77 -5.47
CA THR A 7 -25.23 14.80 -6.26
C THR A 7 -23.84 14.31 -6.68
N GLN A 8 -23.39 14.74 -7.85
CA GLN A 8 -22.09 14.32 -8.43
C GLN A 8 -20.92 14.51 -7.46
N SER A 9 -20.97 15.56 -6.64
CA SER A 9 -19.97 15.85 -5.60
C SER A 9 -19.89 14.76 -4.52
N ALA A 10 -21.05 14.24 -4.05
CA ALA A 10 -21.09 13.15 -3.07
C ALA A 10 -20.50 11.84 -3.63
N LYS A 11 -20.67 11.60 -4.94
CA LYS A 11 -20.08 10.43 -5.64
C LYS A 11 -18.55 10.54 -5.74
N ILE A 12 -18.00 11.75 -5.93
CA ILE A 12 -16.54 11.99 -5.94
C ILE A 12 -15.95 11.79 -4.55
N GLY A 13 -16.55 12.37 -3.51
CA GLY A 13 -16.07 12.21 -2.12
C GLY A 13 -15.99 10.75 -1.69
N LYS A 14 -17.03 9.95 -2.01
CA LYS A 14 -17.04 8.51 -1.72
C LYS A 14 -15.99 7.72 -2.51
N SER A 15 -15.66 8.18 -3.72
CA SER A 15 -14.61 7.58 -4.56
C SER A 15 -13.22 7.81 -3.96
N ILE A 16 -12.94 9.04 -3.51
CA ILE A 16 -11.68 9.40 -2.82
C ILE A 16 -11.56 8.60 -1.53
N LEU A 17 -12.63 8.56 -0.72
CA LEU A 17 -12.62 7.81 0.54
C LEU A 17 -12.37 6.31 0.32
N ALA A 18 -12.89 5.73 -0.76
CA ALA A 18 -12.64 4.32 -1.10
C ALA A 18 -11.15 4.05 -1.38
N VAL A 19 -10.47 4.94 -2.10
CA VAL A 19 -9.02 4.83 -2.36
C VAL A 19 -8.21 5.04 -1.07
N ILE A 20 -8.56 6.06 -0.28
CA ILE A 20 -7.92 6.34 1.01
C ILE A 20 -8.04 5.14 1.96
N ALA A 21 -9.22 4.52 2.05
CA ALA A 21 -9.44 3.37 2.92
C ALA A 21 -8.54 2.18 2.53
N GLY A 22 -8.43 1.87 1.23
CA GLY A 22 -7.52 0.82 0.77
C GLY A 22 -6.05 1.17 1.00
N PHE A 23 -5.65 2.43 0.79
CA PHE A 23 -4.30 2.90 1.05
C PHE A 23 -3.93 2.77 2.53
N ILE A 24 -4.79 3.24 3.43
CA ILE A 24 -4.58 3.14 4.89
C ILE A 24 -4.47 1.68 5.31
N LEU A 25 -5.30 0.79 4.76
CA LEU A 25 -5.23 -0.64 5.05
C LEU A 25 -3.87 -1.23 4.66
N VAL A 26 -3.40 -0.99 3.43
CA VAL A 26 -2.09 -1.48 2.96
C VAL A 26 -0.97 -0.95 3.84
N PHE A 27 -1.00 0.35 4.15
CA PHE A 27 0.02 1.02 4.94
C PHE A 27 0.08 0.47 6.37
N ALA A 28 -1.07 0.37 7.05
CA ALA A 28 -1.16 -0.15 8.40
C ALA A 28 -0.72 -1.62 8.50
N LEU A 29 -1.15 -2.46 7.55
CA LEU A 29 -0.73 -3.87 7.50
C LEU A 29 0.77 -4.00 7.26
N SER A 30 1.32 -3.21 6.34
CA SER A 30 2.75 -3.27 6.01
C SER A 30 3.61 -2.82 7.19
N LEU A 31 3.32 -1.65 7.78
CA LEU A 31 4.07 -1.17 8.95
C LEU A 31 3.92 -2.11 10.16
N GLY A 32 2.71 -2.60 10.40
CA GLY A 32 2.46 -3.54 11.50
C GLY A 32 3.21 -4.86 11.32
N ALA A 33 3.23 -5.41 10.11
CA ALA A 33 4.00 -6.60 9.79
C ALA A 33 5.50 -6.37 9.95
N ASP A 34 6.03 -5.26 9.41
CA ASP A 34 7.44 -4.91 9.54
C ASP A 34 7.85 -4.80 11.01
N ALA A 35 7.10 -4.03 11.80
CA ALA A 35 7.35 -3.86 13.23
C ALA A 35 7.31 -5.19 13.97
N LEU A 36 6.36 -6.08 13.64
CA LEU A 36 6.28 -7.40 14.23
C LEU A 36 7.47 -8.28 13.83
N MET A 37 7.90 -8.27 12.57
CA MET A 37 9.06 -9.05 12.10
C MET A 37 10.35 -8.60 12.79
N HIS A 38 10.53 -7.29 13.00
CA HIS A 38 11.64 -6.75 13.79
C HIS A 38 11.53 -7.15 15.27
N ALA A 39 10.35 -7.07 15.87
CA ALA A 39 10.13 -7.45 17.27
C ALA A 39 10.35 -8.95 17.52
N LEU A 40 10.05 -9.80 16.54
CA LEU A 40 10.27 -11.24 16.57
C LEU A 40 11.71 -11.64 16.20
N GLY A 41 12.55 -10.70 15.78
CA GLY A 41 13.93 -10.96 15.35
C GLY A 41 14.05 -11.68 14.01
N ILE A 42 12.98 -11.76 13.23
CA ILE A 42 12.99 -12.31 11.86
C ILE A 42 13.68 -11.31 10.93
N PHE A 43 13.35 -10.03 11.07
CA PHE A 43 14.09 -8.95 10.43
C PHE A 43 15.23 -8.48 11.34
N PRO A 44 16.38 -8.10 10.76
CA PRO A 44 17.49 -7.54 11.54
C PRO A 44 17.06 -6.21 12.17
N PRO A 45 17.78 -5.67 13.17
CA PRO A 45 17.48 -4.37 13.73
C PRO A 45 17.41 -3.25 12.67
N TRP A 46 16.68 -2.17 12.96
CA TRP A 46 16.60 -1.02 12.07
C TRP A 46 17.99 -0.44 11.80
N GLY A 47 18.28 -0.16 10.52
CA GLY A 47 19.59 0.35 10.09
C GLY A 47 20.61 -0.74 9.77
N GLU A 48 20.28 -2.01 9.97
CA GLU A 48 21.12 -3.13 9.53
C GLU A 48 20.66 -3.64 8.15
N PRO A 49 21.59 -4.08 7.29
CA PRO A 49 21.25 -4.65 5.99
C PRO A 49 20.37 -5.89 6.12
N MET A 50 19.30 -5.94 5.32
CA MET A 50 18.41 -7.09 5.22
C MET A 50 18.87 -8.02 4.09
N SER A 51 18.75 -9.33 4.29
CA SER A 51 19.09 -10.31 3.25
C SER A 51 18.01 -10.40 2.16
N ASP A 52 18.41 -10.84 0.98
CA ASP A 52 17.58 -11.08 -0.20
C ASP A 52 16.31 -11.89 0.08
N GLY A 53 16.43 -12.97 0.85
CA GLY A 53 15.30 -13.81 1.21
C GLY A 53 14.27 -13.10 2.09
N LEU A 54 14.74 -12.20 2.96
CA LEU A 54 13.86 -11.37 3.79
C LEU A 54 13.21 -10.26 2.96
N PHE A 55 13.91 -9.68 1.98
CA PHE A 55 13.30 -8.78 0.99
C PHE A 55 12.22 -9.46 0.15
N ALA A 56 12.45 -10.71 -0.28
CA ALA A 56 11.44 -11.49 -0.99
C ALA A 56 10.22 -11.80 -0.12
N LEU A 57 10.43 -12.14 1.15
CA LEU A 57 9.35 -12.29 2.13
C LEU A 57 8.57 -10.97 2.30
N ALA A 58 9.29 -9.86 2.46
CA ALA A 58 8.79 -8.50 2.52
C ALA A 58 7.90 -8.13 1.33
N ALA A 59 8.38 -8.41 0.12
CA ALA A 59 7.63 -8.18 -1.10
C ALA A 59 6.37 -9.06 -1.18
N THR A 60 6.47 -10.31 -0.73
CA THR A 60 5.37 -11.29 -0.78
C THR A 60 4.18 -10.84 0.06
N TYR A 61 4.36 -10.52 1.35
CA TYR A 61 3.22 -10.09 2.16
C TYR A 61 2.72 -8.71 1.74
N ARG A 62 3.59 -7.80 1.28
CA ARG A 62 3.14 -6.48 0.76
C ARG A 62 2.29 -6.63 -0.49
N ALA A 63 2.60 -7.59 -1.37
CA ALA A 63 1.76 -7.89 -2.52
C ALA A 63 0.38 -8.40 -2.07
N LEU A 64 0.32 -9.30 -1.09
CA LEU A 64 -0.94 -9.78 -0.52
C LEU A 64 -1.75 -8.65 0.14
N PHE A 65 -1.10 -7.75 0.87
CA PHE A 65 -1.74 -6.57 1.46
C PHE A 65 -2.23 -5.61 0.39
N GLY A 66 -1.46 -5.41 -0.69
CA GLY A 66 -1.87 -4.64 -1.87
C GLY A 66 -3.13 -5.19 -2.52
N ILE A 67 -3.24 -6.52 -2.67
CA ILE A 67 -4.45 -7.18 -3.17
C ILE A 67 -5.62 -6.94 -2.23
N ALA A 68 -5.42 -7.08 -0.91
CA ALA A 68 -6.45 -6.81 0.08
C ALA A 68 -6.92 -5.34 0.07
N GLY A 69 -5.99 -4.39 -0.01
CA GLY A 69 -6.28 -2.96 -0.16
C GLY A 69 -7.05 -2.65 -1.44
N GLY A 70 -6.63 -3.23 -2.56
CA GLY A 70 -7.32 -3.13 -3.85
C GLY A 70 -8.75 -3.68 -3.77
N PHE A 71 -8.95 -4.81 -3.10
CA PHE A 71 -10.28 -5.38 -2.86
C PHE A 71 -11.15 -4.46 -2.00
N VAL A 72 -10.62 -3.87 -0.92
CA VAL A 72 -11.36 -2.93 -0.07
C VAL A 72 -11.73 -1.66 -0.84
N THR A 73 -10.79 -1.09 -1.60
CA THR A 73 -11.06 0.07 -2.47
C THR A 73 -12.12 -0.25 -3.51
N ALA A 74 -12.05 -1.41 -4.16
CA ALA A 74 -13.06 -1.86 -5.12
C ALA A 74 -14.44 -2.01 -4.46
N ARG A 75 -14.50 -2.57 -3.24
CA ARG A 75 -15.75 -2.81 -2.51
C ARG A 75 -16.41 -1.53 -2.02
N LEU A 76 -15.64 -0.49 -1.69
CA LEU A 76 -16.15 0.79 -1.22
C LEU A 76 -16.46 1.78 -2.37
N ALA A 77 -15.88 1.59 -3.54
CA ALA A 77 -16.04 2.47 -4.68
C ALA A 77 -17.50 2.56 -5.14
N PRO A 78 -18.06 3.77 -5.30
CA PRO A 78 -19.47 3.95 -5.66
C PRO A 78 -19.78 3.50 -7.09
N ARG A 79 -18.82 3.57 -8.02
CA ARG A 79 -18.93 3.14 -9.42
C ARG A 79 -17.55 2.74 -9.94
N ARG A 80 -17.50 1.83 -10.93
CA ARG A 80 -16.25 1.40 -11.60
C ARG A 80 -15.18 0.91 -10.61
N PRO A 81 -15.46 -0.19 -9.87
CA PRO A 81 -14.60 -0.70 -8.80
C PRO A 81 -13.16 -0.97 -9.26
N MET A 82 -12.99 -1.59 -10.43
CA MET A 82 -11.66 -1.87 -10.99
C MET A 82 -10.82 -0.61 -11.25
N LYS A 83 -11.44 0.50 -11.67
CA LYS A 83 -10.68 1.75 -11.90
C LYS A 83 -10.08 2.28 -10.59
N HIS A 84 -10.80 2.18 -9.48
CA HIS A 84 -10.33 2.66 -8.19
C HIS A 84 -9.21 1.77 -7.65
N ALA A 85 -9.32 0.45 -7.81
CA ALA A 85 -8.25 -0.47 -7.45
C ALA A 85 -6.96 -0.22 -8.26
N VAL A 86 -7.08 0.04 -9.57
CA VAL A 86 -5.94 0.41 -10.41
C VAL A 86 -5.34 1.75 -9.98
N ILE A 87 -6.17 2.77 -9.69
CA ILE A 87 -5.69 4.06 -9.17
C ILE A 87 -4.90 3.85 -7.88
N LEU A 88 -5.39 3.04 -6.95
CA LEU A 88 -4.66 2.69 -5.73
C LEU A 88 -3.31 2.04 -6.05
N GLY A 89 -3.28 1.06 -6.95
CA GLY A 89 -2.05 0.39 -7.37
C GLY A 89 -1.02 1.34 -7.99
N VAL A 90 -1.47 2.27 -8.82
CA VAL A 90 -0.61 3.32 -9.41
C VAL A 90 -0.07 4.24 -8.32
N LEU A 91 -0.91 4.71 -7.39
CA LEU A 91 -0.47 5.57 -6.29
C LEU A 91 0.56 4.86 -5.40
N GLY A 92 0.33 3.58 -5.07
CA GLY A 92 1.28 2.77 -4.32
C GLY A 92 2.60 2.58 -5.06
N SER A 93 2.56 2.34 -6.37
CA SER A 93 3.77 2.18 -7.19
C SER A 93 4.57 3.47 -7.29
N VAL A 94 3.90 4.62 -7.45
CA VAL A 94 4.55 5.94 -7.45
C VAL A 94 5.20 6.20 -6.09
N ALA A 95 4.50 5.92 -4.98
CA ALA A 95 5.07 6.08 -3.64
C ALA A 95 6.30 5.19 -3.43
N GLY A 96 6.24 3.92 -3.85
CA GLY A 96 7.37 3.00 -3.80
C GLY A 96 8.56 3.47 -4.63
N LEU A 97 8.31 3.96 -5.84
CA LEU A 97 9.36 4.52 -6.71
C LEU A 97 10.01 5.76 -6.10
N LEU A 98 9.23 6.66 -5.50
CA LEU A 98 9.76 7.83 -4.80
C LEU A 98 10.62 7.43 -3.60
N GLY A 99 10.21 6.40 -2.85
CA GLY A 99 11.01 5.82 -1.77
C GLY A 99 12.34 5.24 -2.27
N LEU A 100 12.30 4.48 -3.35
CA LEU A 100 13.49 3.92 -4.00
C LEU A 100 14.46 5.03 -4.44
N ILE A 101 13.97 6.04 -5.16
CA ILE A 101 14.78 7.19 -5.60
C ILE A 101 15.38 7.93 -4.39
N GLY A 102 14.60 8.12 -3.33
CA GLY A 102 15.04 8.80 -2.11
C GLY A 102 16.15 8.05 -1.35
N THR A 103 16.28 6.74 -1.56
CA THR A 103 17.19 5.86 -0.80
C THR A 103 18.32 5.25 -1.63
N TRP A 104 18.31 5.42 -2.95
CA TRP A 104 19.17 4.74 -3.93
C TRP A 104 20.69 4.77 -3.67
N ASP A 105 21.20 5.78 -2.95
CA ASP A 105 22.62 5.93 -2.59
C ASP A 105 22.80 6.34 -1.12
N LYS A 106 21.87 5.96 -0.24
CA LYS A 106 21.88 6.36 1.17
C LYS A 106 22.64 5.41 2.10
N GLY A 107 23.06 4.25 1.62
CA GLY A 107 23.86 3.29 2.38
C GLY A 107 23.37 1.84 2.20
N PRO A 108 24.15 0.85 2.65
CA PRO A 108 23.81 -0.57 2.53
C PRO A 108 22.55 -0.98 3.32
N GLU A 109 22.14 -0.19 4.32
CA GLU A 109 20.94 -0.41 5.12
C GLU A 109 19.64 -0.30 4.33
N PHE A 110 19.66 0.36 3.16
CA PHE A 110 18.50 0.48 2.26
C PHE A 110 18.37 -0.68 1.27
N GLY A 111 19.26 -1.66 1.36
CA GLY A 111 19.21 -2.88 0.57
C GLY A 111 19.93 -2.79 -0.77
N PRO A 112 19.93 -3.91 -1.50
CA PRO A 112 20.59 -3.99 -2.79
C PRO A 112 19.78 -3.28 -3.89
N LYS A 113 20.43 -2.98 -5.02
CA LYS A 113 19.87 -2.18 -6.12
C LYS A 113 19.17 -2.99 -7.21
N TRP A 114 18.69 -4.19 -6.88
CA TRP A 114 18.13 -5.14 -7.84
C TRP A 114 16.76 -5.65 -7.40
#